data_AF-A0A0R3LY70-F1
#
_entry.id   AF-A0A0R3LY70-F1
#
_cell.length_a   1.000
_cell.length_b   1.000
_cell.length_c   1.000
_cell.angle_alpha   90.00
_cell.angle_beta   90.00
_cell.angle_gamma   90.00
#
_symmetry.space_group_name_H-M   'P 1'
#
loop_
_entity.id
_entity.type
_entity.pdbx_description
1 polymer ?
#
loop_
_entity_poly.entity_id
_entity_poly.type
_entity_poly.pdbx_seq_one_letter_code
_entity_poly.pdbx_strand_id
1 'polypeptide(L)'
;MIVLNSQLVVAVADGAPNFDIARSCRLDVAATTGLSVDQSMKSCVNDEQKAKRQLASQWSKFPAPSRASCISLENIGGTPSYVSLLTCLQMGQWDK
;
A
#
# COMPACT_ATOMS: atom_id res chain seq x y z
N MET A 1 -16.83 -33.99 18.43
CA MET A 1 -15.83 -32.95 18.72
C MET A 1 -16.28 -31.67 18.03
N ILE A 2 -16.51 -30.60 18.79
CA ILE A 2 -16.89 -29.29 18.25
C ILE A 2 -15.56 -28.61 17.92
N VAL A 3 -15.21 -28.52 16.64
CA VAL A 3 -14.10 -27.68 16.17
C VAL A 3 -14.58 -26.24 16.20
N LEU A 4 -14.20 -25.49 17.24
CA LEU A 4 -14.38 -24.04 17.29
C LEU A 4 -13.36 -23.43 16.32
N ASN A 5 -13.82 -23.11 15.11
CA ASN A 5 -13.03 -22.32 14.17
C ASN A 5 -13.02 -20.87 14.66
N SER A 6 -12.02 -20.52 15.48
CA SER A 6 -11.72 -19.16 15.91
C SER A 6 -11.29 -18.33 14.70
N GLN A 7 -12.25 -17.79 13.96
CA GLN A 7 -11.99 -16.77 12.96
C GLN A 7 -11.66 -15.49 13.72
N LEU A 8 -10.37 -15.18 13.85
CA LEU A 8 -9.91 -13.87 14.30
C LEU A 8 -10.46 -12.85 13.31
N VAL A 9 -11.55 -12.18 13.68
CA VAL A 9 -12.04 -11.01 12.96
C VAL A 9 -11.04 -9.90 13.22
N VAL A 10 -9.99 -9.85 12.39
CA VAL A 10 -9.12 -8.69 12.32
C VAL A 10 -9.97 -7.56 11.76
N ALA A 11 -10.31 -6.60 12.61
CA ALA A 11 -10.90 -5.35 12.18
C ALA A 11 -9.86 -4.60 11.33
N VAL A 12 -9.85 -4.88 10.03
CA VAL A 12 -9.18 -4.02 9.05
C VAL A 12 -9.90 -2.68 9.14
N ALA A 13 -9.18 -1.62 9.49
CA ALA A 13 -9.72 -0.27 9.51
C ALA A 13 -10.53 0.00 8.24
N ASP A 14 -11.70 0.62 8.39
CA ASP A 14 -12.64 0.90 7.29
C ASP A 14 -12.03 1.74 6.15
N GLY A 15 -10.83 2.29 6.35
CA GLY A 15 -10.06 3.04 5.35
C GLY A 15 -8.63 2.52 5.16
N ALA A 16 -8.04 2.92 4.03
CA ALA A 16 -6.63 2.67 3.76
C ALA A 16 -5.74 3.34 4.83
N PRO A 17 -4.60 2.74 5.20
CA PRO A 17 -3.68 3.32 6.18
C PRO A 17 -3.14 4.69 5.70
N ASN A 18 -2.72 5.52 6.65
CA ASN A 18 -2.10 6.80 6.34
C ASN A 18 -0.58 6.65 6.30
N PHE A 19 0.00 6.61 5.09
CA PHE A 19 1.44 6.49 4.89
C PHE A 19 2.12 7.86 4.77
N ASP A 20 3.33 7.98 5.33
CA ASP A 20 4.17 9.16 5.18
C ASP A 20 4.95 9.08 3.87
N ILE A 21 4.30 9.49 2.78
CA ILE A 21 4.86 9.42 1.42
C ILE A 21 6.09 10.32 1.24
N ALA A 22 6.24 11.35 2.09
CA ALA A 22 7.37 12.27 2.03
C ALA A 22 8.67 11.56 2.40
N ARG A 23 8.66 10.69 3.41
CA ARG A 23 9.80 9.84 3.74
C ARG A 23 10.11 8.85 2.62
N SER A 24 9.10 8.14 2.12
CA SER A 24 9.26 7.14 1.06
C SER A 24 9.86 7.76 -0.21
N CYS A 25 9.34 8.92 -0.65
CA CYS A 25 9.86 9.62 -1.82
C CYS A 25 11.27 10.18 -1.64
N ARG A 26 11.66 10.63 -0.44
CA ARG A 26 13.05 11.07 -0.20
C ARG A 26 14.04 9.93 -0.40
N LEU A 27 13.67 8.72 0.01
CA LEU A 27 14.52 7.53 -0.14
C LEU A 27 14.59 7.09 -1.61
N ASP A 28 13.47 7.13 -2.33
CA ASP A 28 13.40 6.79 -3.75
C ASP A 28 14.24 7.75 -4.62
N VAL A 29 14.16 9.06 -4.31
CA VAL A 29 14.96 10.10 -4.98
C VAL A 29 16.46 9.94 -4.71
N ALA A 30 16.84 9.52 -3.50
CA ALA A 30 18.23 9.25 -3.16
C ALA A 30 18.81 8.07 -3.97
N ALA A 31 17.96 7.16 -4.45
CA ALA A 31 18.34 6.03 -5.29
C ALA A 31 18.26 6.33 -6.80
N THR A 32 17.73 7.49 -7.22
CA THR A 32 17.51 7.79 -8.64
C THR A 32 18.80 8.29 -9.33
N THR A 33 19.13 7.72 -10.49
CA THR A 33 20.20 8.21 -11.37
C THR A 33 19.61 8.72 -12.69
N GLY A 34 19.94 9.95 -13.12
CA GLY A 34 19.62 10.47 -14.46
C GLY A 34 18.47 11.49 -14.55
N LEU A 35 17.72 11.72 -13.47
CA LEU A 35 16.76 12.84 -13.35
C LEU A 35 17.26 13.83 -12.29
N SER A 36 16.90 15.11 -12.43
CA SER A 36 17.09 16.08 -11.35
C SER A 36 16.29 15.66 -10.12
N VAL A 37 16.88 15.82 -8.93
CA VAL A 37 16.28 15.51 -7.63
C VAL A 37 14.84 16.05 -7.50
N ASP A 38 14.61 17.29 -7.94
CA ASP A 38 13.30 17.93 -7.95
C ASP A 38 12.26 17.20 -8.82
N GLN A 39 12.68 16.76 -10.01
CA GLN A 39 11.80 16.05 -10.93
C GLN A 39 11.43 14.66 -10.40
N SER A 40 12.40 13.93 -9.85
CA SER A 40 12.18 12.63 -9.22
C SER A 40 11.25 12.75 -8.01
N MET A 41 11.46 13.77 -7.18
CA MET A 41 10.60 14.04 -6.02
C MET A 41 9.16 14.32 -6.44
N LYS A 42 8.97 15.20 -7.43
CA LYS A 42 7.65 15.54 -7.94
C LYS A 42 6.94 14.32 -8.55
N SER A 43 7.68 13.49 -9.30
CA SER A 43 7.12 12.27 -9.88
C SER A 43 6.66 11.31 -8.79
N CYS A 44 7.52 10.99 -7.82
CA CYS A 44 7.17 10.08 -6.73
C CYS A 44 5.94 10.57 -5.95
N VAL A 45 5.90 11.84 -5.55
CA VAL A 45 4.76 12.40 -4.80
C VAL A 45 3.47 12.30 -5.63
N ASN A 46 3.55 12.56 -6.94
CA ASN A 46 2.39 12.47 -7.81
C ASN A 46 1.87 11.03 -7.94
N ASP A 47 2.76 10.06 -8.09
CA ASP A 47 2.41 8.64 -8.20
C ASP A 47 1.80 8.11 -6.89
N GLU A 48 2.39 8.46 -5.75
CA GLU A 48 1.87 8.13 -4.42
C GLU A 48 0.47 8.73 -4.19
N GLN A 49 0.25 10.00 -4.54
CA GLN A 49 -1.06 10.62 -4.42
C GLN A 49 -2.09 9.99 -5.36
N LYS A 50 -1.69 9.63 -6.59
CA LYS A 50 -2.56 8.94 -7.53
C LYS A 50 -2.97 7.57 -6.99
N ALA A 51 -2.01 6.80 -6.49
CA ALA A 51 -2.27 5.50 -5.88
C ALA A 51 -3.16 5.62 -4.64
N LYS A 52 -2.94 6.62 -3.77
CA LYS A 52 -3.81 6.90 -2.62
C LYS A 52 -5.26 7.16 -3.03
N ARG A 53 -5.48 7.97 -4.08
CA ARG A 53 -6.84 8.23 -4.61
C ARG A 53 -7.49 6.97 -5.16
N GLN A 54 -6.74 6.14 -5.87
CA GLN A 54 -7.24 4.86 -6.39
C GLN A 54 -7.56 3.88 -5.26
N LEU A 55 -6.71 3.77 -4.24
CA LEU A 55 -6.97 2.97 -3.05
C LEU A 55 -8.22 3.45 -2.34
N ALA A 56 -8.38 4.74 -2.10
CA ALA A 56 -9.58 5.29 -1.44
C ALA A 56 -10.87 4.95 -2.19
N SER A 57 -10.86 5.01 -3.53
CA SER A 57 -12.03 4.69 -4.37
C SER A 57 -12.37 3.19 -4.38
N GLN A 58 -11.37 2.33 -4.18
CA GLN A 58 -11.49 0.88 -4.40
C GLN A 58 -11.33 0.07 -3.11
N TRP A 59 -11.05 0.71 -1.97
CA TRP A 59 -10.66 0.05 -0.72
C TRP A 59 -11.64 -1.05 -0.31
N SER A 60 -12.93 -0.72 -0.32
CA SER A 60 -14.01 -1.64 0.05
C SER A 60 -14.23 -2.78 -0.97
N LYS A 61 -13.67 -2.67 -2.18
CA LYS A 61 -13.72 -3.73 -3.20
C LYS A 61 -12.65 -4.79 -2.97
N PHE A 62 -11.59 -4.47 -2.24
CA PHE A 62 -10.53 -5.43 -1.92
C PHE A 62 -10.93 -6.32 -0.74
N PRO A 63 -10.69 -7.65 -0.82
CA PRO A 63 -10.97 -8.55 0.29
C PRO A 63 -10.24 -8.12 1.56
N ALA A 64 -10.90 -8.20 2.71
CA ALA A 64 -10.29 -7.94 4.01
C ALA A 64 -8.96 -8.71 4.25
N PRO A 65 -8.85 -10.03 3.94
CA PRO A 65 -7.58 -10.73 4.12
C PRO A 65 -6.47 -10.18 3.23
N SER A 66 -6.77 -9.84 1.97
CA SER A 66 -5.79 -9.23 1.05
C SER A 66 -5.32 -7.87 1.56
N ARG A 67 -6.23 -7.05 2.11
CA ARG A 67 -5.90 -5.77 2.76
C ARG A 67 -4.95 -5.98 3.93
N ALA A 68 -5.25 -6.91 4.84
CA ALA A 68 -4.40 -7.18 5.99
C ALA A 68 -2.98 -7.67 5.58
N SER A 69 -2.91 -8.61 4.63
CA SER A 69 -1.64 -9.16 4.14
C SER A 69 -0.79 -8.11 3.44
N CYS A 70 -1.37 -7.32 2.53
CA CYS A 70 -0.64 -6.28 1.83
C CYS A 70 -0.20 -5.13 2.74
N ILE A 71 -1.04 -4.69 3.69
CA ILE A 71 -0.62 -3.71 4.70
C ILE A 71 0.57 -4.23 5.50
N SER A 72 0.56 -5.52 5.88
CA SER A 72 1.68 -6.12 6.61
C SER A 72 2.96 -6.10 5.78
N LEU A 73 2.87 -6.37 4.47
CA LEU A 73 4.00 -6.30 3.54
C LEU A 73 4.59 -4.89 3.45
N GLU A 74 3.75 -3.85 3.39
CA GLU A 74 4.21 -2.45 3.34
C GLU A 74 4.98 -1.99 4.60
N ASN A 75 4.75 -2.67 5.74
CA ASN A 75 5.49 -2.39 6.97
C ASN A 75 6.86 -3.08 6.99
N ILE A 76 7.10 -4.06 6.11
CA ILE A 76 8.38 -4.74 5.98
C ILE A 76 9.34 -3.82 5.21
N GLY A 77 10.45 -3.43 5.82
CA GLY A 77 11.44 -2.54 5.21
C GLY A 77 11.29 -1.05 5.56
N GLY A 78 10.23 -0.66 6.27
CA GLY A 78 10.11 0.67 6.89
C GLY A 78 9.77 1.82 5.95
N THR A 79 9.43 1.53 4.70
CA THR A 79 9.10 2.52 3.66
C THR A 79 7.77 2.17 2.99
N PRO A 80 6.64 2.32 3.68
CA PRO A 80 5.33 2.03 3.10
C PRO A 80 5.03 2.99 1.93
N SER A 81 4.43 2.45 0.87
CA SER A 81 4.10 3.16 -0.37
C SER A 81 2.66 2.85 -0.79
N TYR A 82 1.91 3.87 -1.19
CA TYR A 82 0.58 3.64 -1.74
C TYR A 82 0.63 2.94 -3.09
N VAL A 83 1.67 3.17 -3.89
CA VAL A 83 1.88 2.47 -5.17
C VAL A 83 2.08 0.97 -4.90
N SER A 84 3.00 0.61 -3.99
CA SER A 84 3.26 -0.79 -3.65
C SER A 84 2.03 -1.48 -3.04
N LEU A 85 1.33 -0.82 -2.11
CA LEU A 85 0.09 -1.35 -1.53
C LEU A 85 -0.98 -1.61 -2.60
N LEU A 86 -1.18 -0.66 -3.51
CA LEU A 86 -2.14 -0.79 -4.60
C LEU A 86 -1.76 -1.95 -5.52
N THR A 87 -0.48 -2.06 -5.87
CA THR A 87 0.03 -3.15 -6.70
C THR A 87 -0.16 -4.50 -6.02
N CYS A 88 0.16 -4.64 -4.72
CA CYS A 88 -0.08 -5.87 -3.97
C CYS A 88 -1.55 -6.30 -4.01
N LEU A 89 -2.47 -5.35 -3.77
CA LEU A 89 -3.90 -5.60 -3.80
C LEU A 89 -4.41 -5.96 -5.21
N GLN A 90 -3.83 -5.34 -6.24
CA GLN A 90 -4.13 -5.62 -7.65
C GLN A 90 -3.56 -6.96 -8.14
N MET A 91 -2.49 -7.47 -7.53
CA MET A 91 -1.97 -8.80 -7.82
C MET A 91 -2.77 -9.87 -7.08
N GLY A 92 -3.14 -9.63 -5.81
CA GLY A 92 -3.94 -10.57 -5.02
C GLY A 92 -5.37 -10.78 -5.54
N GLN A 93 -5.94 -9.83 -6.29
CA GLN A 93 -7.23 -10.02 -6.98
C GLN A 93 -7.15 -10.96 -8.21
N TRP A 94 -5.94 -11.28 -8.69
CA TRP A 94 -5.71 -12.18 -9.84
C TRP A 94 -5.46 -13.63 -9.41
N ASP A 95 -5.27 -13.89 -8.13
CA ASP A 95 -5.28 -15.23 -7.53
C ASP A 95 -6.75 -15.64 -7.29
N LYS A 96 -7.42 -16.09 -8.36
CA LYS A 96 -8.76 -16.69 -8.32
C LYS A 96 -8.71 -18.14 -8.76
#